data_AF-A0A940BU03-F1
#
_entry.id   AF-A0A940BU03-F1
#
_cell.length_a   1.000
_cell.length_b   1.000
_cell.length_c   1.000
_cell.angle_alpha   90.00
_cell.angle_beta   90.00
_cell.angle_gamma   90.00
#
_symmetry.space_group_name_H-M   'P 1'
#
loop_
_entity.id
_entity.type
_entity.pdbx_description
1 polymer ?
#
loop_
_entity_poly.entity_id
_entity_poly.type
_entity_poly.pdbx_seq_one_letter_code
_entity_poly.pdbx_strand_id
1 'polypeptide(L)'
;MYQALYRSFRPETFDTLLGQEHIEKILKNQLATGTTGHAYLFCGTRGTGKTTTARLLAKALNCTAESGEKPCGECPSCKAIAEGNFVDVMEIDAASNRGVDDIRELRETVYFPPIQGKYKVYIID
;
A
#
# COMPACT_ATOMS: atom_id res chain seq x y z
N MET A 1 15.10 -16.44 -12.37
CA MET A 1 13.65 -16.59 -12.64
C MET A 1 13.21 -15.39 -13.47
N TYR A 2 12.64 -15.58 -14.66
CA TYR A 2 12.21 -14.47 -15.52
C TYR A 2 10.95 -13.83 -14.94
N GLN A 3 11.00 -12.53 -14.63
CA GLN A 3 9.87 -11.78 -14.10
C GLN A 3 9.31 -10.89 -15.21
N ALA A 4 7.98 -10.81 -15.31
CA ALA A 4 7.34 -9.98 -16.31
C ALA A 4 7.67 -8.48 -16.08
N LEU A 5 7.90 -7.74 -17.15
CA LEU A 5 8.34 -6.33 -17.10
C LEU A 5 7.45 -5.45 -16.21
N TYR A 6 6.13 -5.60 -16.30
CA TYR A 6 5.20 -4.81 -15.49
C TYR A 6 5.28 -5.09 -13.97
N ARG A 7 5.85 -6.23 -13.56
CA ARG A 7 6.15 -6.53 -12.16
C ARG A 7 7.52 -6.02 -11.77
N SER A 8 8.51 -6.11 -12.67
CA SER A 8 9.88 -5.64 -12.43
C SER A 8 10.00 -4.12 -12.38
N PHE A 9 9.19 -3.40 -13.16
CA PHE A 9 9.15 -1.94 -13.21
C PHE A 9 7.98 -1.35 -12.43
N ARG A 10 7.46 -2.07 -11.43
CA ARG A 10 6.41 -1.53 -10.58
C ARG A 10 7.00 -0.36 -9.76
N PRO A 11 6.34 0.81 -9.72
CA PRO A 11 6.79 1.94 -8.93
C PRO A 11 7.06 1.58 -7.46
N GLU A 12 8.24 1.94 -6.98
CA GLU A 12 8.70 1.69 -5.60
C GLU A 12 8.58 2.94 -4.72
N THR A 13 8.61 4.12 -5.35
CA THR A 13 8.42 5.43 -4.72
C THR A 13 7.33 6.23 -5.43
N PHE A 14 6.86 7.29 -4.78
CA PHE A 14 5.87 8.20 -5.36
C PHE A 14 6.37 8.90 -6.64
N ASP A 15 7.65 9.27 -6.72
CA ASP A 15 8.22 9.96 -7.90
C ASP A 15 8.26 9.09 -9.16
N THR A 16 8.21 7.77 -8.98
CA THR A 16 8.20 6.81 -10.10
C THR A 16 6.78 6.49 -10.59
N LEU A 17 5.75 7.12 -10.00
CA LEU A 17 4.37 6.96 -10.40
C LEU A 17 4.02 7.88 -11.58
N LEU A 18 3.91 7.29 -12.78
CA LEU A 18 3.66 8.06 -14.00
C LEU A 18 2.20 8.55 -14.11
N GLY A 19 2.02 9.84 -14.43
CA GLY A 19 0.74 10.43 -14.81
C GLY A 19 -0.25 10.69 -13.67
N GLN A 20 0.18 10.58 -12.41
CA GLN A 20 -0.67 10.74 -11.22
C GLN A 20 -0.15 11.83 -10.26
N GLU A 21 0.47 12.88 -10.81
CA GLU A 21 1.13 13.97 -10.06
C GLU A 21 0.22 14.62 -9.00
N HIS A 22 -1.07 14.78 -9.31
CA HIS A 22 -2.03 15.34 -8.37
C HIS A 22 -2.23 14.43 -7.15
N ILE A 23 -2.40 13.11 -7.38
CA ILE A 23 -2.61 12.13 -6.30
C ILE A 23 -1.35 12.01 -5.47
N GLU A 24 -0.19 11.97 -6.12
CA GLU A 24 1.12 11.95 -5.49
C GLU A 24 1.28 13.11 -4.49
N LYS A 25 1.01 14.33 -4.95
CA LYS A 25 1.11 15.54 -4.13
C LYS A 25 0.18 15.52 -2.92
N ILE A 26 -1.07 15.05 -3.09
CA ILE A 26 -2.02 14.93 -1.97
C ILE A 26 -1.48 13.94 -0.94
N LEU A 27 -1.07 12.75 -1.38
CA LEU A 27 -0.62 11.69 -0.47
C LEU A 27 0.66 12.08 0.26
N LYS A 28 1.65 12.66 -0.45
CA LYS A 28 2.88 13.20 0.15
C LYS A 28 2.56 14.25 1.21
N ASN A 29 1.65 15.17 0.93
CA ASN A 29 1.23 16.19 1.89
C ASN A 29 0.57 15.56 3.12
N GLN A 30 -0.36 14.62 2.95
CA GLN A 30 -1.04 13.94 4.06
C GLN A 30 -0.08 13.15 4.95
N LEU A 31 0.92 12.51 4.35
CA LEU A 31 1.99 11.81 5.07
C LEU A 31 2.86 12.78 5.88
N ALA A 32 3.22 13.92 5.28
CA ALA A 32 4.05 14.94 5.94
C ALA A 32 3.32 15.64 7.09
N THR A 33 2.02 15.93 6.94
CA THR A 33 1.20 16.60 7.97
C THR A 33 0.61 15.64 8.99
N GLY A 34 0.73 14.32 8.78
CA GLY A 34 0.11 13.30 9.63
C GLY A 34 -1.42 13.27 9.54
N THR A 35 -2.01 13.85 8.48
CA THR A 35 -3.47 13.92 8.28
C THR A 35 -3.99 12.78 7.38
N THR A 36 -3.37 11.61 7.46
CA THR A 36 -3.78 10.44 6.68
C THR A 36 -5.14 9.91 7.17
N GLY A 37 -6.07 9.70 6.25
CA GLY A 37 -7.38 9.10 6.55
C GLY A 37 -7.31 7.62 6.92
N HIS A 38 -8.41 7.09 7.49
CA HIS A 38 -8.55 5.68 7.84
C HIS A 38 -8.98 4.79 6.66
N ALA A 39 -9.49 5.39 5.59
CA ALA A 39 -9.93 4.70 4.38
C ALA A 39 -9.65 5.54 3.13
N TYR A 40 -9.20 4.87 2.07
CA TYR A 40 -8.96 5.48 0.75
C TYR A 40 -9.63 4.64 -0.32
N LEU A 41 -10.32 5.29 -1.24
CA LEU A 41 -10.92 4.66 -2.42
C LEU A 41 -10.21 5.15 -3.67
N PHE A 42 -9.40 4.29 -4.29
CA PHE A 42 -8.75 4.59 -5.56
C PHE A 42 -9.66 4.15 -6.70
N CYS A 43 -10.15 5.09 -7.50
CA CYS A 43 -11.04 4.84 -8.65
C CYS A 43 -10.31 5.02 -9.98
N GLY A 44 -10.68 4.24 -10.99
CA GLY A 44 -10.13 4.36 -12.35
C GLY A 44 -10.14 3.05 -13.13
N THR A 45 -9.82 3.12 -14.43
CA THR A 45 -9.77 1.96 -15.32
C THR A 45 -8.66 0.98 -14.92
N ARG A 46 -8.75 -0.28 -15.36
CA ARG A 46 -7.71 -1.30 -15.09
C ARG A 46 -6.36 -0.84 -15.64
N GLY A 47 -5.29 -1.02 -14.88
CA GLY A 47 -3.92 -0.67 -15.29
C GLY A 47 -3.49 0.78 -15.01
N THR A 48 -4.34 1.63 -14.44
CA THR A 48 -4.03 3.04 -14.11
C THR A 48 -3.20 3.25 -12.84
N GLY A 49 -2.77 2.16 -12.19
CA GLY A 49 -1.91 2.23 -11.01
C GLY A 49 -2.61 2.18 -9.64
N LYS A 50 -3.93 1.98 -9.56
CA LYS A 50 -4.69 1.93 -8.29
C LYS A 50 -4.03 1.10 -7.18
N THR A 51 -3.84 -0.21 -7.41
CA THR A 51 -3.23 -1.13 -6.44
C THR A 51 -1.76 -0.78 -6.16
N THR A 52 -1.08 -0.20 -7.15
CA THR A 52 0.30 0.28 -6.99
C THR A 52 0.35 1.48 -6.05
N THR A 53 -0.52 2.48 -6.24
CA THR A 53 -0.64 3.65 -5.35
C THR A 53 -1.04 3.24 -3.94
N ALA A 54 -1.96 2.28 -3.78
CA ALA A 54 -2.31 1.72 -2.48
C ALA A 54 -1.10 1.08 -1.78
N ARG A 55 -0.31 0.26 -2.49
CA ARG A 55 0.95 -0.30 -1.97
C ARG A 55 1.97 0.77 -1.59
N LEU A 56 2.13 1.82 -2.40
CA LEU A 56 3.05 2.94 -2.10
C LEU A 56 2.66 3.66 -0.81
N LEU A 57 1.36 3.90 -0.61
CA LEU A 57 0.84 4.48 0.62
C LEU A 57 1.10 3.56 1.82
N ALA A 58 0.84 2.26 1.68
CA ALA A 58 1.14 1.28 2.74
C ALA A 58 2.63 1.25 3.10
N LYS A 59 3.51 1.29 2.09
CA LYS A 59 4.97 1.43 2.29
C LYS A 59 5.30 2.71 3.05
N ALA A 60 4.70 3.84 2.67
CA ALA A 60 5.00 5.13 3.29
C ALA A 60 4.58 5.17 4.78
N LEU A 61 3.40 4.64 5.08
CA LEU A 61 2.86 4.57 6.45
C LEU A 61 3.74 3.73 7.39
N ASN A 62 4.30 2.63 6.89
CA ASN A 62 5.13 1.71 7.66
C ASN A 62 6.64 1.89 7.45
N CYS A 63 7.06 2.91 6.69
CA CYS A 63 8.45 3.18 6.41
C CYS A 63 9.21 3.60 7.69
N THR A 64 10.27 2.85 8.01
CA THR A 64 11.12 3.05 9.19
C THR A 64 12.25 4.06 8.98
N ALA A 65 12.33 4.72 7.81
CA ALA A 65 13.32 5.77 7.59
C ALA A 65 13.04 6.98 8.52
N GLU A 66 14.08 7.46 9.20
CA GLU A 66 13.99 8.59 10.12
C GLU A 66 13.97 9.94 9.39
N SER A 67 14.58 10.02 8.22
CA SER A 67 14.66 11.21 7.37
C SER A 67 14.43 10.86 5.90
N GLY A 68 14.05 11.86 5.10
CA GLY A 68 13.81 11.72 3.67
C GLY A 68 12.35 11.43 3.30
N GLU A 69 12.12 11.28 1.99
CA GLU A 69 10.79 11.00 1.44
C GLU A 69 10.34 9.58 1.78
N LYS A 70 9.07 9.45 2.16
CA LYS A 70 8.43 8.15 2.44
C LYS A 70 7.48 7.82 1.28
N PRO A 71 7.55 6.62 0.69
CA PRO A 71 8.40 5.50 1.08
C PRO A 71 9.83 5.61 0.53
N CYS A 72 10.82 5.13 1.30
CA CYS A 72 12.23 5.17 0.88
C CYS A 72 12.65 4.01 -0.05
N GLY A 73 11.84 2.96 -0.18
CA GLY A 73 12.13 1.79 -1.03
C GLY A 73 13.19 0.81 -0.48
N GLU A 74 14.07 1.25 0.41
CA GLU A 74 15.26 0.46 0.80
C GLU A 74 15.19 -0.18 2.20
N CYS A 75 14.34 0.37 3.09
CA CYS A 75 14.23 -0.12 4.45
C CYS A 75 13.56 -1.51 4.52
N PRO A 76 13.74 -2.27 5.63
CA PRO A 76 13.18 -3.62 5.75
C PRO A 76 11.67 -3.67 5.54
N SER A 77 10.92 -2.68 6.05
CA SER A 77 9.47 -2.61 5.84
C SER A 77 9.11 -2.35 4.37
N CYS A 78 9.78 -1.41 3.69
CA CYS A 78 9.52 -1.12 2.28
C CYS A 78 9.78 -2.35 1.39
N LYS A 79 10.89 -3.06 1.62
CA LYS A 79 11.24 -4.30 0.91
C LYS A 79 10.22 -5.41 1.17
N ALA A 80 9.89 -5.66 2.44
CA ALA A 80 8.91 -6.68 2.79
C ALA A 80 7.52 -6.41 2.18
N ILE A 81 7.08 -5.15 2.16
CA ILE A 81 5.80 -4.77 1.52
C ILE A 81 5.89 -4.91 -0.01
N ALA A 82 7.02 -4.59 -0.63
CA ALA A 82 7.24 -4.77 -2.06
C ALA A 82 7.12 -6.25 -2.47
N GLU A 83 7.65 -7.14 -1.62
CA GLU A 83 7.61 -8.60 -1.81
C GLU A 83 6.27 -9.24 -1.39
N GLY A 84 5.39 -8.49 -0.73
CA GLY A 84 4.11 -9.00 -0.22
C GLY A 84 4.23 -9.83 1.06
N ASN A 85 5.35 -9.72 1.77
CA ASN A 85 5.69 -10.52 2.95
C ASN A 85 5.59 -9.73 4.26
N PHE A 86 4.89 -8.60 4.28
CA PHE A 86 4.76 -7.75 5.46
C PHE A 86 3.44 -8.04 6.19
N VAL A 87 3.53 -8.56 7.42
CA VAL A 87 2.39 -9.12 8.17
C VAL A 87 1.25 -8.11 8.37
N ASP A 88 1.59 -6.83 8.55
CA ASP A 88 0.60 -5.78 8.79
C ASP A 88 0.07 -5.13 7.49
N VAL A 89 0.43 -5.63 6.32
CA VAL A 89 -0.13 -5.20 5.04
C VAL A 89 -0.74 -6.40 4.34
N MET A 90 -2.07 -6.47 4.32
CA MET A 90 -2.81 -7.57 3.73
C MET A 90 -3.45 -7.13 2.42
N GLU A 91 -3.21 -7.86 1.35
CA GLU A 91 -3.82 -7.62 0.05
C GLU A 91 -4.83 -8.72 -0.25
N ILE A 92 -6.08 -8.31 -0.50
CA ILE A 92 -7.22 -9.18 -0.69
C ILE A 92 -7.81 -8.90 -2.05
N ASP A 93 -7.86 -9.94 -2.88
CA ASP A 93 -8.57 -9.91 -4.15
C ASP A 93 -10.08 -10.06 -3.89
N ALA A 94 -10.80 -8.95 -3.93
CA ALA A 94 -12.25 -8.91 -3.76
C ALA A 94 -13.00 -9.63 -4.87
N ALA A 95 -12.39 -9.80 -6.05
CA ALA A 95 -12.99 -10.59 -7.12
C ALA A 95 -12.95 -12.10 -6.80
N SER A 96 -12.06 -12.53 -5.90
CA SER A 96 -11.94 -13.93 -5.46
C SER A 96 -12.61 -14.18 -4.09
N ASN A 97 -12.72 -13.15 -3.24
CA ASN A 97 -13.28 -13.21 -1.90
C ASN A 97 -14.62 -12.45 -1.84
N ARG A 98 -15.65 -13.04 -2.47
CA ARG A 98 -16.98 -12.39 -2.66
C ARG A 98 -17.98 -12.70 -1.54
N GLY A 99 -17.65 -13.61 -0.64
CA GLY A 99 -18.55 -14.09 0.40
C GLY A 99 -18.76 -13.05 1.49
N VAL A 100 -19.97 -13.05 2.08
CA VAL A 100 -20.24 -12.28 3.29
C VAL A 100 -19.44 -12.83 4.47
N ASP A 101 -19.10 -14.12 4.45
CA ASP A 101 -18.28 -14.74 5.49
C ASP A 101 -16.81 -14.28 5.38
N ASP A 102 -16.26 -14.17 4.16
CA ASP A 102 -14.90 -13.67 3.93
C ASP A 102 -14.69 -12.27 4.56
N ILE A 103 -15.66 -11.37 4.40
CA ILE A 103 -15.58 -10.02 4.99
C ILE A 103 -15.81 -10.02 6.52
N ARG A 104 -16.56 -10.99 7.04
CA ARG A 104 -16.73 -11.16 8.50
C ARG A 104 -15.43 -11.60 9.14
N GLU A 105 -14.76 -12.59 8.56
CA GLU A 105 -13.44 -13.04 9.01
C GLU A 105 -12.42 -11.90 8.95
N LEU A 106 -12.42 -11.13 7.85
CA LEU A 106 -11.56 -9.96 7.74
C LEU A 106 -11.77 -9.00 8.91
N ARG A 107 -13.03 -8.67 9.20
CA ARG A 107 -13.39 -7.73 10.27
C ARG A 107 -12.91 -8.22 11.65
N GLU A 108 -12.90 -9.52 11.90
CA GLU A 108 -12.35 -10.08 13.14
C GLU A 108 -10.85 -9.82 13.25
N THR A 109 -10.10 -9.94 12.16
CA THR A 109 -8.65 -9.67 12.19
C THR A 109 -8.32 -8.19 12.46
N VAL A 110 -9.21 -7.25 12.14
CA VAL A 110 -8.98 -5.81 12.31
C VAL A 110 -8.86 -5.42 13.79
N TYR A 111 -9.47 -6.17 14.71
CA TYR A 111 -9.41 -5.88 16.15
C TYR A 111 -8.00 -5.99 16.75
N PHE A 112 -7.09 -6.72 16.08
CA PHE A 112 -5.73 -6.90 16.57
C PHE A 112 -4.81 -5.77 16.09
N PRO A 113 -4.03 -5.13 16.99
CA PRO A 113 -3.09 -4.08 16.63
C PRO A 113 -1.99 -4.61 15.69
N PRO A 114 -1.29 -3.72 14.97
CA PRO A 114 -0.15 -4.11 14.14
C PRO A 114 0.96 -4.75 14.97
N ILE A 115 1.64 -5.74 14.40
CA ILE A 115 2.66 -6.57 15.07
C ILE A 115 4.07 -6.00 14.84
N GLN A 116 4.37 -5.59 13.61
CA GLN A 116 5.70 -5.16 13.16
C GLN A 116 5.73 -3.68 12.78
N GLY A 117 4.68 -3.20 12.10
CA GLY A 117 4.57 -1.85 11.57
C GLY A 117 3.88 -0.88 12.53
N LYS A 118 3.79 0.38 12.09
CA LYS A 118 3.02 1.43 12.79
C LYS A 118 1.53 1.34 12.47
N TYR A 119 1.19 0.88 11.27
CA TYR A 119 -0.17 0.78 10.76
C TYR A 119 -0.45 -0.62 10.24
N LYS A 120 -1.66 -1.12 10.54
CA LYS A 120 -2.24 -2.29 9.89
C LYS A 120 -3.07 -1.82 8.70
N VAL A 121 -2.67 -2.22 7.49
CA VAL A 121 -3.25 -1.75 6.23
C VAL A 121 -3.87 -2.92 5.48
N TYR A 122 -5.10 -2.73 5.04
CA TYR A 122 -5.81 -3.68 4.19
C TYR A 122 -5.98 -3.05 2.80
N ILE A 123 -5.46 -3.72 1.78
CA ILE A 123 -5.62 -3.36 0.38
C ILE A 123 -6.64 -4.33 -0.19
N ILE A 124 -7.81 -3.81 -0.56
CA ILE A 124 -8.89 -4.58 -1.17
C ILE A 124 -8.90 -4.21 -2.65
N ASP A 125 -8.48 -5.13 -3.52
CA ASP A 125 -8.40 -4.96 -4.98
C ASP A 125 -9.46 -5.78 -5.71
#